data_AF-A0A8I0ZNG6-F1
#
_entry.id   AF-A0A8I0ZNG6-F1
#
_cell.length_a   1.000
_cell.length_b   1.000
_cell.length_c   1.000
_cell.angle_alpha   90.00
_cell.angle_beta   90.00
_cell.angle_gamma   90.00
#
_symmetry.space_group_name_H-M   'P 1'
#
loop_
_entity.id
_entity.type
_entity.pdbx_description
1 polymer ?
#
loop_
_entity_poly.entity_id
_entity_poly.type
_entity_poly.pdbx_seq_one_letter_code
_entity_poly.pdbx_strand_id
1 'polypeptide(L)'
;MVVVIAIVAALLWVARNRRDERRHIEAEQIREDVADKSLQVGEREARAEETAAKARMVQAEADDKAAEASALQHHAAQHRKEATSSREELNQQRDHADTIDPKVPNPEEPRSTPDQNPRNP
;
A
#
# COMPACT_ATOMS: atom_id res chain seq x y z
N MET A 1 50.24 68.37 25.33
CA MET A 1 49.05 67.88 24.57
C MET A 1 49.32 66.58 23.81
N VAL A 2 50.48 66.41 23.16
CA VAL A 2 50.82 65.19 22.37
C VAL A 2 50.73 63.89 23.18
N VAL A 3 51.19 63.90 24.44
CA VAL A 3 51.16 62.70 25.31
C VAL A 3 49.72 62.24 25.62
N VAL A 4 48.81 63.19 25.85
CA VAL A 4 47.40 62.87 26.15
C VAL A 4 46.72 62.26 24.92
N ILE A 5 47.01 62.78 23.73
CA ILE A 5 46.47 62.26 22.47
C ILE A 5 46.99 60.84 22.20
N ALA A 6 48.28 60.58 22.46
CA ALA A 6 48.87 59.25 22.30
C ALA A 6 48.23 58.21 23.25
N ILE A 7 47.97 58.60 24.50
CA ILE A 7 47.31 57.73 25.49
C ILE A 7 45.88 57.41 25.06
N VAL A 8 45.11 58.41 24.60
CA VAL A 8 43.74 58.21 24.12
C VAL A 8 43.70 57.31 22.87
N ALA A 9 44.63 57.50 21.93
CA ALA A 9 44.75 56.67 20.74
C ALA A 9 45.07 55.20 21.09
N ALA A 10 46.00 54.97 22.03
CA ALA A 10 46.35 53.63 22.49
C ALA A 10 45.15 52.93 23.16
N LEU A 11 44.39 53.64 23.98
CA LEU A 11 43.18 53.09 24.63
C LEU A 11 42.10 52.72 23.60
N LEU A 12 41.89 53.54 22.57
CA LEU A 12 40.93 53.25 21.50
C LEU A 12 41.35 52.06 20.64
N TRP A 13 42.66 51.86 20.44
CA TRP A 13 43.19 50.72 19.69
C TRP A 13 43.03 49.41 20.45
N VAL A 14 43.38 49.39 21.75
CA VAL A 14 43.18 48.22 22.62
C VAL A 14 41.71 47.86 22.76
N ALA A 15 40.82 48.86 22.88
CA ALA A 15 39.38 48.63 22.98
C ALA A 15 38.77 48.06 21.67
N ARG A 16 39.31 48.44 20.50
CA ARG A 16 38.93 47.84 19.21
C ARG A 16 39.44 46.42 19.08
N ASN A 17 40.73 46.18 19.37
CA ASN A 17 41.33 44.85 19.27
C ASN A 17 40.61 43.81 20.13
N ARG A 18 40.25 44.17 21.37
CA ARG A 18 39.48 43.28 22.27
C ARG A 18 38.06 42.96 21.78
N ARG A 19 37.44 43.83 20.98
CA ARG A 19 36.11 43.55 20.40
C ARG A 19 36.22 42.64 19.19
N ASP A 20 37.25 42.83 18.38
CA ASP A 20 37.51 41.98 17.22
C ASP A 20 37.91 40.57 17.67
N GLU A 21 38.75 40.46 18.70
CA GLU A 21 39.17 39.18 19.29
C GLU A 21 37.99 38.39 19.89
N ARG A 22 37.05 39.07 20.56
CA ARG A 22 35.80 38.44 21.04
C ARG A 22 34.90 37.97 19.90
N ARG A 23 34.78 38.77 18.84
CA ARG A 23 34.00 38.41 17.63
C ARG A 23 34.62 37.24 16.87
N HIS A 24 35.95 37.13 16.85
CA HIS A 24 36.65 36.00 16.26
C HIS A 24 36.39 34.71 17.03
N ILE A 25 36.50 34.75 18.37
CA ILE A 25 36.23 33.57 19.22
C ILE A 25 34.76 33.14 19.09
N GLU A 26 33.81 34.07 19.10
CA GLU A 26 32.38 33.77 18.95
C GLU A 26 32.07 33.19 17.55
N ALA A 27 32.73 33.69 16.49
CA ALA A 27 32.61 33.13 15.16
C ALA A 27 33.22 31.73 15.02
N GLU A 28 34.33 31.44 15.70
CA GLU A 28 34.92 30.10 15.74
C GLU A 28 34.02 29.11 16.48
N GLN A 29 33.47 29.50 17.64
CA GLN A 29 32.51 28.68 18.38
C GLN A 29 31.25 28.37 17.56
N ILE A 30 30.72 29.38 16.84
CA ILE A 30 29.57 29.16 15.95
C ILE A 30 29.94 28.19 14.81
N ARG A 31 31.16 28.26 14.27
CA ARG A 31 31.60 27.34 13.21
C ARG A 31 31.72 25.90 13.71
N GLU A 32 32.27 25.70 14.90
CA GLU A 32 32.32 24.37 15.53
C GLU A 32 30.90 23.85 15.81
N ASP A 33 30.02 24.66 16.42
CA ASP A 33 28.63 24.29 16.69
C ASP A 33 27.85 23.93 15.43
N VAL A 34 28.08 24.65 14.33
CA VAL A 34 27.45 24.37 13.03
C VAL A 34 28.00 23.07 12.43
N ALA A 35 29.31 22.82 12.53
CA ALA A 35 29.92 21.57 12.07
C ALA A 35 29.31 20.35 12.78
N ASP A 36 29.24 20.38 14.11
CA ASP A 36 28.68 19.28 14.90
C ASP A 36 27.19 19.05 14.61
N LYS A 37 26.40 20.12 14.50
CA LYS A 37 24.97 20.01 14.17
C LYS A 37 24.77 19.51 12.74
N SER A 38 25.60 19.92 11.79
CA SER A 38 25.52 19.46 10.40
C SER A 38 25.80 17.95 10.27
N LEU A 39 26.73 17.40 11.05
CA LEU A 39 26.99 15.96 11.09
C LEU A 39 25.77 15.19 11.60
N GLN A 40 25.15 15.68 12.68
CA GLN A 40 23.95 15.05 13.23
C GLN A 40 22.75 15.12 12.27
N VAL A 41 22.58 16.24 11.55
CA VAL A 41 21.53 16.38 10.54
C VAL A 41 21.80 15.43 9.37
N GLY A 42 23.04 15.38 8.86
CA GLY A 42 23.42 14.48 7.77
C GLY A 42 23.21 13.00 8.11
N GLU A 43 23.51 12.58 9.34
CA GLU A 43 23.23 11.20 9.77
C GLU A 43 21.72 10.89 9.78
N ARG A 44 20.89 11.85 10.22
CA ARG A 44 19.43 11.69 10.20
C ARG A 44 18.89 11.66 8.77
N GLU A 45 19.41 12.50 7.90
CA GLU A 45 19.05 12.53 6.47
C GLU A 45 19.40 11.20 5.80
N ALA A 46 20.62 10.68 6.01
CA ALA A 46 21.04 9.39 5.47
C ALA A 46 20.13 8.23 5.94
N ARG A 47 19.78 8.19 7.23
CA ARG A 47 18.84 7.18 7.76
C ARG A 47 17.44 7.33 7.18
N ALA A 48 16.98 8.56 6.96
CA ALA A 48 15.68 8.83 6.35
C ALA A 48 15.66 8.39 4.88
N GLU A 49 16.71 8.67 4.12
CA GLU A 49 16.88 8.22 2.74
C GLU A 49 16.95 6.70 2.64
N GLU A 50 17.71 6.04 3.52
CA GLU A 50 17.77 4.58 3.60
C GLU A 50 16.38 3.98 3.89
N THR A 51 15.65 4.57 4.85
CA THR A 51 14.29 4.14 5.20
C THR A 51 13.33 4.32 4.04
N ALA A 52 13.40 5.46 3.34
CA ALA A 52 12.57 5.74 2.18
C ALA A 52 12.88 4.81 1.01
N ALA A 53 14.15 4.50 0.76
CA ALA A 53 14.57 3.54 -0.26
C ALA A 53 14.06 2.12 0.07
N LYS A 54 14.22 1.68 1.33
CA LYS A 54 13.71 0.39 1.79
C LYS A 54 12.19 0.30 1.68
N ALA A 55 11.47 1.36 2.03
CA ALA A 55 10.02 1.42 1.89
C ALA A 55 9.60 1.26 0.42
N ARG A 56 10.29 1.91 -0.53
CA ARG A 56 10.02 1.75 -1.97
C ARG A 56 10.25 0.32 -2.45
N MET A 57 11.30 -0.34 -1.97
CA MET A 57 11.56 -1.76 -2.30
C MET A 57 10.46 -2.68 -1.78
N VAL A 58 10.05 -2.52 -0.51
CA VAL A 58 8.99 -3.33 0.08
C VAL A 58 7.65 -3.07 -0.61
N GLN A 59 7.35 -1.82 -0.98
CA GLN A 59 6.15 -1.48 -1.72
C GLN A 59 6.11 -2.18 -3.09
N ALA A 60 7.23 -2.18 -3.82
CA ALA A 60 7.31 -2.87 -5.12
C ALA A 60 7.05 -4.37 -4.97
N GLU A 61 7.62 -5.03 -3.96
CA GLU A 61 7.37 -6.46 -3.70
C GLU A 61 5.90 -6.73 -3.32
N ALA A 62 5.28 -5.81 -2.57
CA ALA A 62 3.86 -5.91 -2.22
C ALA A 62 2.95 -5.76 -3.45
N ASP A 63 3.28 -4.84 -4.36
CA ASP A 63 2.55 -4.62 -5.60
C ASP A 63 2.64 -5.85 -6.51
N ASP A 64 3.82 -6.48 -6.63
CA ASP A 64 4.00 -7.73 -7.37
C ASP A 64 3.16 -8.88 -6.79
N LYS A 65 3.15 -9.03 -5.45
CA LYS A 65 2.30 -10.02 -4.76
C LYS A 65 0.81 -9.74 -4.94
N ALA A 66 0.41 -8.47 -4.95
CA ALA A 66 -0.97 -8.09 -5.19
C ALA A 66 -1.41 -8.44 -6.63
N ALA A 67 -0.52 -8.25 -7.61
CA ALA A 67 -0.76 -8.64 -8.98
C ALA A 67 -0.90 -10.17 -9.13
N GLU A 68 -0.04 -10.96 -8.47
CA GLU A 68 -0.14 -12.42 -8.44
C GLU A 68 -1.45 -12.90 -7.81
N ALA A 69 -1.84 -12.32 -6.68
CA ALA A 69 -3.11 -12.63 -6.03
C ALA A 69 -4.31 -12.30 -6.93
N SER A 70 -4.28 -11.17 -7.63
CA SER A 70 -5.31 -10.79 -8.61
C SER A 70 -5.39 -11.79 -9.77
N ALA A 71 -4.24 -12.25 -10.28
CA ALA A 71 -4.21 -13.27 -11.34
C ALA A 71 -4.83 -14.60 -10.88
N LEU A 72 -4.49 -15.07 -9.68
CA LEU A 72 -5.09 -16.29 -9.10
C LEU A 72 -6.60 -16.15 -8.90
N GLN A 73 -7.07 -14.99 -8.44
CA GLN A 73 -8.50 -14.71 -8.31
C GLN A 73 -9.21 -14.73 -9.66
N HIS A 74 -8.57 -14.15 -10.70
CA HIS A 74 -9.10 -14.18 -12.05
C HIS A 74 -9.23 -15.61 -12.58
N HIS A 75 -8.18 -16.43 -12.42
CA HIS A 75 -8.19 -17.84 -12.83
C HIS A 75 -9.29 -18.62 -12.10
N ALA A 76 -9.41 -18.43 -10.79
CA ALA A 76 -10.48 -19.04 -10.01
C ALA A 76 -11.88 -18.60 -10.48
N ALA A 77 -12.04 -17.33 -10.88
CA ALA A 77 -13.29 -16.84 -11.45
C ALA A 77 -13.61 -17.46 -12.80
N GLN A 78 -12.61 -17.68 -13.67
CA GLN A 78 -12.80 -18.38 -14.94
C GLN A 78 -13.22 -19.83 -14.73
N HIS A 79 -12.53 -20.59 -13.88
CA HIS A 79 -12.92 -21.97 -13.56
C HIS A 79 -14.33 -22.07 -12.97
N ARG A 80 -14.74 -21.11 -12.13
CA ARG A 80 -16.12 -21.07 -11.63
C ARG A 80 -17.13 -20.82 -12.76
N LYS A 81 -16.83 -19.93 -13.71
CA LYS A 81 -17.69 -19.69 -14.87
C LYS A 81 -17.81 -20.92 -15.76
N GLU A 82 -16.70 -21.58 -16.05
CA GLU A 82 -16.67 -22.83 -16.83
C GLU A 82 -17.52 -23.92 -16.14
N ALA A 83 -17.32 -24.12 -14.83
CA ALA A 83 -18.09 -25.10 -14.06
C ALA A 83 -19.60 -24.80 -14.06
N THR A 84 -19.99 -23.52 -13.95
CA THR A 84 -21.39 -23.11 -14.05
C THR A 84 -21.94 -23.40 -15.45
N SER A 85 -21.20 -23.03 -16.50
CA SER A 85 -21.60 -23.28 -17.90
C SER A 85 -21.79 -24.77 -18.17
N SER A 86 -20.84 -25.62 -17.76
CA SER A 86 -20.97 -27.08 -17.90
C SER A 86 -22.18 -27.62 -17.13
N ARG A 87 -22.49 -27.07 -15.96
CA ARG A 87 -23.68 -27.49 -15.19
C ARG A 87 -24.98 -27.11 -15.89
N GLU A 88 -25.03 -25.93 -16.49
CA GLU A 88 -26.19 -25.49 -17.29
C GLU A 88 -26.37 -26.38 -18.52
N GLU A 89 -25.29 -26.69 -19.25
CA GLU A 89 -25.32 -27.61 -20.40
C GLU A 89 -25.80 -29.02 -20.01
N LEU A 90 -25.35 -29.55 -18.87
CA LEU A 90 -25.79 -30.85 -18.37
C LEU A 90 -27.28 -30.83 -17.98
N ASN A 91 -27.76 -29.75 -17.36
CA ASN A 91 -29.18 -29.62 -17.03
C ASN A 91 -30.03 -29.55 -18.30
N GLN A 92 -29.63 -28.78 -19.31
CA GLN A 92 -30.33 -28.72 -20.60
C GLN A 92 -30.40 -30.08 -21.30
N GLN A 93 -29.30 -30.86 -21.26
CA GLN A 93 -29.29 -32.22 -21.80
C GLN A 93 -30.24 -33.17 -21.05
N ARG A 94 -30.34 -33.04 -19.72
CA ARG A 94 -31.30 -33.81 -18.91
C ARG A 94 -32.73 -33.45 -19.25
N ASP A 95 -33.05 -32.16 -19.30
CA ASP A 95 -34.39 -31.67 -19.65
C ASP A 95 -34.80 -32.13 -21.05
N HIS A 96 -33.85 -32.13 -22.00
CA HIS A 96 -34.07 -32.65 -23.35
C HIS A 96 -34.33 -34.17 -23.34
N ALA A 97 -33.57 -34.94 -22.57
CA ALA A 97 -33.78 -36.38 -22.44
C ALA A 97 -35.17 -36.69 -21.83
N ASP A 98 -35.56 -35.96 -20.79
CA ASP A 98 -36.87 -36.11 -20.13
C ASP A 98 -38.03 -35.77 -21.07
N THR A 99 -37.83 -34.83 -22.00
CA THR A 99 -38.82 -34.48 -23.04
C THR A 99 -39.02 -35.61 -24.06
N ILE A 100 -37.99 -36.43 -24.32
CA ILE A 100 -38.03 -37.53 -25.29
C ILE A 100 -38.49 -38.84 -24.64
N ASP A 101 -38.24 -39.04 -23.34
CA ASP A 101 -38.56 -40.29 -22.65
C ASP A 101 -40.09 -40.49 -22.51
N PRO A 102 -40.69 -41.49 -23.20
CA PRO A 102 -42.12 -41.76 -23.11
C PRO A 102 -42.55 -42.28 -21.74
N LYS A 103 -41.62 -42.57 -20.82
CA LYS A 103 -41.92 -42.96 -19.43
C LYS A 103 -42.05 -41.75 -18.49
N VAL A 104 -41.66 -40.55 -18.92
CA VAL A 104 -41.84 -39.32 -18.13
C VAL A 104 -43.31 -38.91 -18.23
N PRO A 105 -44.06 -38.86 -17.10
CA PRO A 105 -45.48 -38.51 -17.15
C PRO A 105 -45.66 -37.08 -17.64
N ASN A 106 -46.48 -36.90 -18.67
CA ASN A 106 -46.83 -35.56 -19.14
C ASN A 106 -47.64 -34.83 -18.04
N PRO A 107 -47.33 -33.57 -17.68
CA PRO A 107 -48.09 -32.82 -16.67
C PRO A 107 -49.60 -32.70 -17.00
N GLU A 108 -49.96 -32.86 -18.27
CA GLU A 108 -51.34 -32.80 -18.77
C GLU A 108 -52.06 -34.17 -18.78
N GLU A 109 -51.39 -35.28 -18.46
CA GLU A 109 -52.09 -36.55 -18.31
C GLU A 109 -52.81 -36.60 -16.95
N PRO A 110 -54.16 -36.63 -16.93
CA PRO A 110 -54.88 -36.84 -15.68
C PRO A 110 -54.44 -38.18 -15.12
N ARG A 111 -53.87 -38.17 -13.91
CA ARG A 111 -53.61 -39.40 -13.16
C ARG A 111 -54.93 -40.16 -13.10
N SER A 112 -55.05 -41.23 -13.88
CA SER A 112 -56.15 -42.17 -13.80
C SER A 112 -56.15 -42.72 -12.38
N THR A 113 -56.96 -42.09 -11.53
CA THR A 113 -57.24 -42.58 -10.20
C THR A 113 -57.92 -43.93 -10.38
N PRO A 114 -57.39 -45.02 -9.79
CA PRO A 114 -58.06 -46.31 -9.88
C PRO A 114 -59.46 -46.16 -9.27
N ASP A 115 -60.45 -46.44 -10.12
CA ASP A 115 -61.87 -46.53 -9.80
C ASP A 115 -62.08 -47.26 -8.46
N GLN A 116 -62.31 -46.47 -7.41
CA GLN A 116 -62.81 -46.99 -6.13
C GLN A 116 -64.28 -47.31 -6.32
N ASN A 117 -64.54 -48.45 -6.95
CA ASN A 117 -65.83 -49.09 -7.05
C ASN A 117 -66.31 -49.49 -5.64
N PRO A 118 -67.30 -48.82 -5.04
CA PRO A 118 -67.97 -49.34 -3.86
C PRO A 118 -69.01 -50.35 -4.39
N ARG A 119 -68.57 -51.59 -4.59
CA ARG A 119 -69.49 -52.72 -4.79
C ARG A 119 -70.31 -52.92 -3.51
N ASN A 120 -71.57 -52.48 -3.59
CA ASN A 120 -72.78 -53.26 -3.30
C ASN A 120 -73.16 -53.49 -1.81
N PRO A 121 -74.37 -53.99 -1.53
CA PRO A 121 -75.72 -53.55 -1.91
C PRO A 121 -76.44 -52.74 -0.80
#